data_AF-A0A444WBN3-F1
#
_entry.id   AF-A0A444WBN3-F1
#
_cell.length_a   1.000
_cell.length_b   1.000
_cell.length_c   1.000
_cell.angle_alpha   90.00
_cell.angle_beta   90.00
_cell.angle_gamma   90.00
#
_symmetry.space_group_name_H-M   'P 1'
#
loop_
_entity.id
_entity.type
_entity.pdbx_description
1 polymer ?
#
loop_
_entity_poly.entity_id
_entity_poly.type
_entity_poly.pdbx_seq_one_letter_code
_entity_poly.pdbx_strand_id
1 'polypeptide(L)'
;MKKFTVILFAFVVLAACDKGPEKPQNFIEEDKMEDILYDAALLQSMSSFAPGILHDNDITVSDYLYNKYDIDSLTLVQNHTYYASDFERYEKLMNRVTDRLREEKAVVDTLMQAKPEKDEVKASALVVDTAKVKEKL
;
A
#
# COMPACT_ATOMS: atom_id res chain seq x y z
N MET A 1 -46.70 -18.16 15.08
CA MET A 1 -45.88 -16.97 14.75
C MET A 1 -44.42 -17.15 15.15
N LYS A 2 -44.05 -17.30 16.45
CA LYS A 2 -42.64 -17.44 16.91
C LYS A 2 -41.79 -18.51 16.21
N LYS A 3 -42.36 -19.69 15.91
CA LYS A 3 -41.66 -20.79 15.23
C LYS A 3 -41.28 -20.46 13.78
N PHE A 4 -42.13 -19.69 13.09
CA PHE A 4 -41.89 -19.25 11.71
C PHE A 4 -40.80 -18.18 11.64
N THR A 5 -40.76 -17.28 12.64
CA THR A 5 -39.70 -16.27 12.77
C THR A 5 -38.33 -16.91 12.97
N VAL A 6 -38.25 -18.00 13.76
CA VAL A 6 -36.99 -18.74 13.96
C VAL A 6 -36.53 -19.44 12.69
N ILE A 7 -37.45 -20.04 11.93
CA ILE A 7 -37.13 -20.72 10.65
C ILE A 7 -36.67 -19.69 9.60
N LEU A 8 -37.33 -18.53 9.52
CA LEU A 8 -36.93 -17.45 8.62
C LEU A 8 -35.53 -16.92 8.98
N PHE A 9 -35.28 -16.71 10.28
CA PHE A 9 -33.96 -16.27 10.76
C PHE A 9 -32.86 -17.30 10.46
N ALA A 10 -33.16 -18.61 10.62
CA ALA A 10 -32.22 -19.67 10.26
C ALA A 10 -31.91 -19.69 8.75
N PHE A 11 -32.90 -19.44 7.88
CA PHE A 11 -32.69 -19.33 6.44
C PHE A 11 -31.83 -18.12 6.05
N VAL A 12 -32.02 -16.98 6.72
CA VAL A 12 -31.19 -15.78 6.50
C VAL A 12 -29.73 -16.04 6.90
N VAL A 13 -29.49 -16.73 8.01
CA VAL A 13 -28.14 -17.11 8.45
C VAL A 13 -27.46 -18.07 7.49
N LEU A 14 -28.19 -19.04 6.92
CA LEU A 14 -27.65 -19.98 5.94
C LEU A 14 -27.37 -19.34 4.57
N ALA A 15 -28.11 -18.30 4.19
CA ALA A 15 -27.89 -17.53 2.97
C ALA A 15 -26.68 -16.58 3.04
N ALA A 16 -26.12 -16.34 4.24
CA ALA A 16 -24.95 -15.48 4.43
C ALA A 16 -23.61 -16.18 4.13
N CYS A 17 -23.65 -17.45 3.71
CA CYS A 17 -22.45 -18.18 3.29
C CYS A 17 -22.03 -17.70 1.89
N ASP A 18 -21.27 -16.61 1.88
CA ASP A 18 -20.77 -16.02 0.65
C ASP A 18 -19.68 -16.92 0.04
N LYS A 19 -19.73 -17.10 -1.28
CA LYS A 19 -18.65 -17.75 -2.01
C LYS A 19 -17.56 -16.69 -2.11
N GLY A 20 -16.36 -16.98 -1.60
CA GLY A 20 -15.27 -15.99 -1.50
C GLY A 20 -15.08 -15.17 -2.80
N PRO A 21 -14.44 -13.99 -2.69
CA PRO A 21 -14.40 -13.02 -3.78
C PRO A 21 -13.85 -13.62 -5.07
N GLU A 22 -14.55 -13.37 -6.17
CA GLU A 22 -14.12 -13.79 -7.50
C GLU A 22 -12.87 -13.01 -7.94
N LYS A 23 -12.12 -13.60 -8.88
CA LYS A 23 -10.95 -12.93 -9.46
C LYS A 23 -11.39 -11.63 -10.17
N PRO A 24 -10.84 -10.46 -9.81
CA PRO A 24 -11.20 -9.18 -10.43
C PRO A 24 -10.95 -9.16 -11.93
N GLN A 25 -11.74 -8.38 -12.67
CA GLN A 25 -11.55 -8.19 -14.12
C GLN A 25 -10.20 -7.52 -14.43
N ASN A 26 -9.89 -6.44 -13.71
CA ASN A 26 -8.59 -5.78 -13.76
C ASN A 26 -7.68 -6.38 -12.70
N PHE A 27 -7.17 -7.59 -12.97
CA PHE A 27 -6.34 -8.30 -12.01
C PHE A 27 -4.93 -7.71 -11.90
N ILE A 28 -4.46 -7.53 -10.67
CA ILE A 28 -3.09 -7.14 -10.34
C ILE A 28 -2.34 -8.41 -9.99
N GLU A 29 -1.25 -8.70 -10.72
CA GLU A 29 -0.38 -9.83 -10.43
C GLU A 29 0.35 -9.66 -9.08
N GLU A 30 0.75 -10.77 -8.48
CA GLU A 30 1.21 -10.79 -7.09
C GLU A 30 2.44 -9.91 -6.84
N ASP A 31 3.41 -9.92 -7.76
CA ASP A 31 4.61 -9.08 -7.67
C ASP A 31 4.24 -7.58 -7.72
N LYS A 32 3.29 -7.20 -8.58
CA LYS A 32 2.80 -5.82 -8.65
C LYS A 32 2.02 -5.44 -7.38
N MET A 33 1.26 -6.37 -6.81
CA MET A 33 0.57 -6.15 -5.53
C MET A 33 1.55 -5.99 -4.37
N GLU A 34 2.66 -6.73 -4.38
CA GLU A 34 3.74 -6.58 -3.40
C GLU A 34 4.33 -5.17 -3.45
N ASP A 35 4.65 -4.67 -4.65
CA ASP A 35 5.16 -3.32 -4.86
C ASP A 35 4.17 -2.25 -4.37
N ILE A 36 2.87 -2.41 -4.68
CA ILE A 36 1.81 -1.51 -4.21
C ILE A 36 1.74 -1.48 -2.67
N LEU A 37 1.75 -2.66 -2.02
CA LEU A 37 1.67 -2.77 -0.57
C LEU A 37 2.92 -2.22 0.13
N TYR A 38 4.10 -2.42 -0.47
CA TYR A 38 5.34 -1.84 0.00
C TYR A 38 5.28 -0.30 -0.03
N ASP A 39 4.91 0.31 -1.16
CA ASP A 39 4.82 1.76 -1.26
C ASP A 39 3.73 2.33 -0.33
N ALA A 40 2.59 1.64 -0.22
CA ALA A 40 1.53 2.03 0.69
C ALA A 40 2.03 2.06 2.13
N ALA A 41 2.75 1.04 2.58
CA ALA A 41 3.32 0.97 3.92
C ALA A 41 4.38 2.06 4.16
N LEU A 42 5.21 2.35 3.16
CA LEU A 42 6.23 3.40 3.22
C LEU A 42 5.59 4.79 3.32
N LEU A 43 4.65 5.11 2.43
CA LEU A 43 3.95 6.39 2.41
C LEU A 43 3.06 6.60 3.64
N GLN A 44 2.45 5.54 4.16
CA GLN A 44 1.72 5.60 5.42
C GLN A 44 2.66 5.91 6.59
N SER A 45 3.84 5.31 6.61
CA SER A 45 4.86 5.62 7.61
C SER A 45 5.32 7.08 7.50
N MET A 46 5.57 7.57 6.28
CA MET A 46 5.91 8.99 6.04
C MET A 46 4.78 9.92 6.50
N SER A 47 3.52 9.58 6.21
CA SER A 47 2.36 10.34 6.66
C SER A 47 2.28 10.45 8.19
N SER A 48 2.68 9.39 8.90
CA SER A 48 2.66 9.35 10.37
C SER A 48 3.86 10.04 11.02
N PHE A 49 5.08 9.91 10.46
CA PHE A 49 6.30 10.44 11.08
C PHE A 49 6.71 11.84 10.56
N ALA A 50 6.39 12.15 9.31
CA ALA A 50 6.79 13.40 8.65
C ALA A 50 5.67 13.92 7.71
N PRO A 51 4.46 14.21 8.23
CA PRO A 51 3.31 14.60 7.42
C PRO A 51 3.58 15.83 6.53
N GLY A 52 4.46 16.75 6.97
CA GLY A 52 4.85 17.92 6.20
C GLY A 52 5.48 17.59 4.86
N ILE A 53 6.24 16.49 4.75
CA ILE A 53 6.88 16.10 3.49
C ILE A 53 5.85 15.81 2.40
N LEU A 54 4.76 15.13 2.73
CA LEU A 54 3.72 14.79 1.76
C LEU A 54 2.81 16.00 1.49
N HIS A 55 2.43 16.73 2.54
CA HIS A 55 1.60 17.92 2.44
C HIS A 55 2.25 19.02 1.59
N ASP A 56 3.52 19.32 1.83
CA ASP A 56 4.24 20.41 1.14
C ASP A 56 4.50 20.10 -0.34
N ASN A 57 4.34 18.84 -0.74
CA ASN A 57 4.43 18.40 -2.14
C ASN A 57 3.05 18.06 -2.75
N ASP A 58 1.95 18.36 -2.05
CA ASP A 58 0.57 18.04 -2.47
C ASP A 58 0.37 16.55 -2.81
N ILE A 59 1.05 15.65 -2.09
CA ILE A 59 0.98 14.20 -2.31
C ILE A 59 0.04 13.57 -1.28
N THR A 60 -0.97 12.85 -1.76
CA THR A 60 -1.72 11.90 -0.93
C THR A 60 -1.26 10.47 -1.21
N VAL A 61 -1.41 9.57 -0.23
CA VAL A 61 -1.04 8.15 -0.38
C VAL A 61 -1.79 7.54 -1.57
N SER A 62 -3.11 7.74 -1.63
CA SER A 62 -3.96 7.19 -2.68
C SER A 62 -3.57 7.73 -4.06
N ASP A 63 -3.41 9.03 -4.22
CA ASP A 63 -3.09 9.64 -5.52
C ASP A 63 -1.71 9.18 -6.01
N TYR A 64 -0.73 9.03 -5.12
CA TYR A 64 0.56 8.48 -5.49
C TYR A 64 0.43 7.05 -6.04
N LEU A 65 -0.30 6.17 -5.33
CA LEU A 65 -0.46 4.78 -5.73
C LEU A 65 -1.20 4.66 -7.07
N TYR A 66 -2.29 5.41 -7.24
CA TYR A 66 -3.08 5.40 -8.48
C TYR A 66 -2.24 5.83 -9.69
N ASN A 67 -1.47 6.91 -9.53
CA ASN A 67 -0.61 7.43 -10.60
C ASN A 67 0.59 6.52 -10.89
N LYS A 68 1.27 5.99 -9.87
CA LYS A 68 2.47 5.14 -10.05
C LYS A 68 2.14 3.81 -10.72
N TYR A 69 1.02 3.20 -10.35
CA TYR A 69 0.67 1.85 -10.79
C TYR A 69 -0.36 1.80 -11.92
N ASP A 70 -0.87 2.96 -12.35
CA ASP A 70 -1.94 3.07 -13.35
C ASP A 70 -3.16 2.23 -12.95
N ILE A 71 -3.66 2.48 -11.73
CA ILE A 71 -4.82 1.78 -11.14
C ILE A 71 -5.80 2.79 -10.56
N ASP A 72 -7.07 2.41 -10.47
CA ASP A 72 -8.09 3.18 -9.78
C ASP A 72 -8.43 2.57 -8.40
N SER A 73 -9.25 3.30 -7.64
CA SER A 73 -9.68 2.88 -6.30
C SER A 73 -10.42 1.55 -6.31
N LEU A 74 -11.24 1.29 -7.33
CA LEU A 74 -12.02 0.08 -7.46
C LEU A 74 -11.11 -1.13 -7.70
N THR A 75 -10.16 -0.99 -8.62
CA THR A 75 -9.16 -2.01 -8.96
C THR A 75 -8.33 -2.35 -7.73
N LEU A 76 -7.89 -1.35 -6.96
CA LEU A 76 -7.14 -1.58 -5.72
C LEU A 76 -7.97 -2.36 -4.69
N VAL A 77 -9.21 -1.94 -4.40
CA VAL A 77 -10.07 -2.58 -3.40
C VAL A 77 -10.45 -4.00 -3.81
N GLN A 78 -10.77 -4.24 -5.07
CA GLN A 78 -11.14 -5.56 -5.57
C GLN A 78 -9.97 -6.54 -5.49
N ASN A 79 -8.77 -6.12 -5.92
CA ASN A 79 -7.59 -6.97 -5.82
C ASN A 79 -7.17 -7.19 -4.36
N HIS A 80 -7.18 -6.15 -3.53
CA HIS A 80 -6.90 -6.30 -2.09
C HIS A 80 -7.84 -7.29 -1.43
N THR A 81 -9.15 -7.19 -1.72
CA THR A 81 -10.16 -8.13 -1.22
C THR A 81 -9.94 -9.56 -1.73
N TYR A 82 -9.58 -9.72 -3.00
CA TYR A 82 -9.26 -11.02 -3.59
C TYR A 82 -8.07 -11.67 -2.89
N TYR A 83 -6.95 -10.95 -2.72
CA TYR A 83 -5.78 -11.48 -2.02
C TYR A 83 -6.05 -11.75 -0.54
N ALA A 84 -6.78 -10.87 0.15
CA ALA A 84 -7.12 -11.03 1.57
C ALA A 84 -8.08 -12.19 1.86
N SER A 85 -8.70 -12.77 0.83
CA SER A 85 -9.58 -13.95 0.99
C SER A 85 -8.83 -15.26 1.23
N ASP A 86 -7.55 -15.32 0.81
CA ASP A 86 -6.65 -16.44 1.09
C ASP A 86 -5.61 -15.97 2.12
N PHE A 87 -5.84 -16.33 3.38
CA PHE A 87 -5.01 -15.88 4.49
C PHE A 87 -3.54 -16.28 4.33
N GLU A 88 -3.25 -17.52 3.92
CA GLU A 88 -1.88 -18.01 3.80
C GLU A 88 -1.14 -17.29 2.67
N ARG A 89 -1.82 -17.07 1.54
CA ARG A 89 -1.26 -16.31 0.43
C ARG A 89 -1.01 -14.84 0.81
N TYR A 90 -1.97 -14.21 1.48
CA TYR A 90 -1.84 -12.82 1.92
C TYR A 90 -0.74 -12.64 2.97
N GLU A 91 -0.60 -13.57 3.91
CA GLU A 91 0.47 -13.58 4.90
C GLU A 91 1.85 -13.66 4.21
N LYS A 92 2.02 -14.58 3.25
CA LYS A 92 3.26 -14.69 2.47
C LYS A 92 3.60 -13.38 1.74
N LEU A 93 2.61 -12.75 1.11
CA LEU A 93 2.77 -11.47 0.43
C LEU A 93 3.23 -10.37 1.40
N MET A 94 2.55 -10.23 2.55
CA MET A 94 2.90 -9.22 3.56
C MET A 94 4.26 -9.48 4.23
N ASN A 95 4.66 -10.74 4.38
CA ASN A 95 5.99 -11.09 4.89
C ASN A 95 7.09 -10.60 3.94
N ARG A 96 6.94 -10.81 2.62
CA ARG A 96 7.90 -10.29 1.63
C ARG A 96 8.00 -8.76 1.65
N VAL A 97 6.86 -8.07 1.73
CA VAL A 97 6.83 -6.60 1.92
C VAL A 97 7.60 -6.18 3.17
N THR A 98 7.36 -6.88 4.29
CA THR A 98 8.01 -6.55 5.57
C THR A 98 9.50 -6.82 5.53
N ASP A 99 9.93 -7.92 4.90
CA ASP A 99 11.34 -8.27 4.79
C ASP A 99 12.08 -7.26 3.89
N ARG A 100 11.49 -6.85 2.77
CA ARG A 100 12.03 -5.77 1.94
C ARG A 100 12.22 -4.47 2.72
N LEU A 101 11.21 -4.06 3.51
CA LEU A 101 11.30 -2.87 4.36
C LEU A 101 12.43 -2.98 5.40
N ARG A 102 12.61 -4.16 6.00
CA ARG A 102 13.69 -4.40 6.98
C ARG A 102 15.07 -4.33 6.34
N GLU A 103 15.24 -4.95 5.18
CA GLU A 103 16.50 -4.95 4.44
C GLU A 103 16.89 -3.52 4.04
N GLU A 104 15.98 -2.76 3.44
CA GLU A 104 16.24 -1.39 3.05
C GLU A 104 16.52 -0.49 4.26
N LYS A 105 15.78 -0.67 5.37
CA LYS A 105 16.07 0.04 6.62
C LYS A 105 17.48 -0.27 7.12
N ALA A 106 17.91 -1.54 7.12
CA ALA A 106 19.24 -1.92 7.58
C ALA A 106 20.34 -1.28 6.73
N VAL A 107 20.12 -1.17 5.41
CA VAL A 107 21.03 -0.44 4.51
C VAL A 107 21.10 1.04 4.90
N VAL A 108 19.96 1.71 5.07
CA VAL A 108 19.91 3.12 5.47
C VAL A 108 20.57 3.35 6.81
N ASP A 109 20.28 2.53 7.83
CA ASP A 109 20.88 2.64 9.16
C ASP A 109 22.41 2.51 9.10
N THR A 110 22.92 1.57 8.29
CA THR A 110 24.36 1.35 8.11
C THR A 110 25.02 2.57 7.46
N LEU A 111 24.38 3.15 6.44
CA LEU A 111 24.87 4.35 5.76
C LEU A 111 24.88 5.57 6.70
N MET A 112 23.87 5.68 7.58
CA MET A 112 23.81 6.75 8.58
C MET A 112 24.91 6.61 9.64
N GLN A 113 25.24 5.39 10.07
CA GLN A 113 26.32 5.14 11.04
C GLN A 113 27.71 5.33 10.45
N ALA A 114 27.88 5.08 9.15
CA ALA A 114 29.16 5.25 8.45
C ALA A 114 29.51 6.71 8.12
N LYS A 115 28.55 7.64 8.24
CA LYS A 115 28.78 9.08 8.04
C LYS A 115 29.19 9.72 9.37
N PRO A 116 30.41 10.29 9.52
CA PRO A 116 30.73 11.10 10.69
C PRO A 116 29.81 12.34 10.69
N GLU A 117 29.32 12.70 11.86
CA GLU A 117 28.29 13.70 12.20
C GLU A 117 28.55 15.16 11.75
N LYS A 118 29.43 15.39 10.77
CA LYS A 118 29.92 16.72 10.35
C LYS A 118 29.38 17.25 9.03
N ASP A 119 28.41 16.60 8.43
CA ASP A 119 27.63 17.21 7.36
C ASP A 119 26.17 17.14 7.75
N GLU A 120 25.69 18.22 8.39
CA GLU A 120 24.29 18.58 8.41
C GLU A 120 23.71 18.26 7.03
N VAL A 121 22.78 17.29 6.99
CA VAL A 121 22.04 16.94 5.80
C VAL A 121 21.28 18.20 5.39
N LYS A 122 21.89 19.02 4.53
CA LYS A 122 21.17 19.98 3.72
C LYS A 122 20.14 19.17 2.97
N ALA A 123 18.89 19.29 3.40
CA ALA A 123 17.69 18.78 2.77
C ALA A 123 17.43 19.45 1.40
N SER A 124 18.48 19.60 0.57
CA SER A 124 18.44 20.25 -0.73
C SER A 124 19.01 19.38 -1.85
N ALA A 125 19.36 18.10 -1.60
CA ALA A 125 19.95 17.22 -2.61
C ALA A 125 19.05 16.06 -3.09
N LEU A 126 17.85 15.89 -2.53
CA LEU A 126 16.81 14.99 -3.07
C LEU A 126 15.74 15.72 -3.90
N VAL A 127 15.93 17.01 -4.17
CA VAL A 127 15.30 17.68 -5.33
C VAL A 127 16.07 17.22 -6.58
N VAL A 128 15.97 15.93 -6.89
CA VAL A 128 16.32 15.46 -8.22
C VAL A 128 15.21 15.95 -9.14
N ASP A 129 15.50 17.10 -9.76
CA ASP A 129 15.10 17.42 -11.13
C ASP A 129 13.68 17.98 -11.40
N THR A 130 13.13 18.84 -10.53
CA THR A 130 12.00 19.72 -10.92
C THR A 130 12.43 20.99 -11.67
N ALA A 131 13.74 21.27 -11.80
CA ALA A 131 14.24 22.47 -12.47
C ALA A 131 14.41 22.33 -14.00
N LYS A 132 14.45 21.12 -14.57
CA LYS A 132 14.62 20.96 -16.05
C LYS A 132 13.33 20.85 -16.86
N VAL A 133 12.17 20.69 -16.23
CA VAL A 133 10.90 20.55 -16.97
C VAL A 133 10.33 21.91 -17.42
N LYS A 134 10.73 23.02 -16.80
CA LYS A 134 10.15 24.35 -17.08
C LYS A 134 10.77 25.13 -18.25
N GLU A 135 11.77 24.58 -18.95
CA GLU A 135 12.37 25.23 -20.13
C GLU A 135 11.94 24.59 -21.47
N LYS A 136 10.87 23.78 -21.48
CA LYS A 136 10.37 23.17 -22.72
C LYS A 136 8.86 23.14 -22.90
N LEU A 137 8.15 24.10 -22.30
CA LEU A 137 6.77 24.46 -22.64
C LEU A 137 6.70 25.97 -22.91
#